data_AF-A0A8J2PPK2-F1
#
_entry.id   AF-A0A8J2PPK2-F1
#
_cell.length_a   1.000
_cell.length_b   1.000
_cell.length_c   1.000
_cell.angle_alpha   90.00
_cell.angle_beta   90.00
_cell.angle_gamma   90.00
#
_symmetry.space_group_name_H-M   'P 1'
#
loop_
_entity.id
_entity.type
_entity.pdbx_description
1 polymer ?
#
loop_
_entity_poly.entity_id
_entity_poly.type
_entity_poly.pdbx_seq_one_letter_code
_entity_poly.pdbx_strand_id
1 'polypeptide(L)'
;RRARLVPEANVQSFPFEIVEGFMKRAGIGSGYQEKPCLNPLDPECPISAPNKASTTPPDIASILAGGCYGFASRFMHWAPDLIIGGPVHNKSGHVTK
;
A
#
# COMPACT_ATOMS: atom_id res chain seq x y z
N ARG A 1 31.88 -35.99 23.82
CA ARG A 1 30.59 -35.69 23.15
C ARG A 1 30.87 -34.66 22.07
N ARG A 2 30.93 -35.06 20.80
CA ARG A 2 31.29 -34.18 19.68
C ARG A 2 30.02 -33.49 19.17
N ALA A 3 29.99 -32.16 19.19
CA ALA A 3 28.89 -31.40 18.61
C ALA A 3 28.82 -31.71 17.10
N ARG A 4 27.65 -32.18 16.65
CA ARG A 4 27.39 -32.45 15.23
C ARG A 4 27.14 -31.11 14.56
N LEU A 5 28.04 -30.71 13.65
CA LEU A 5 27.82 -29.58 12.76
C LEU A 5 26.56 -29.88 11.93
N VAL A 6 25.62 -28.94 11.93
CA VAL A 6 24.42 -29.00 11.09
C VAL A 6 24.89 -28.99 9.63
N PRO A 7 24.50 -29.96 8.79
CA PRO A 7 24.87 -29.94 7.38
C PRO A 7 24.29 -28.68 6.75
N GLU A 8 25.05 -28.06 5.84
CA GLU A 8 24.62 -26.88 5.09
C GLU A 8 23.21 -27.09 4.56
N ALA A 9 22.34 -26.12 4.85
CA ALA A 9 20.95 -26.17 4.46
C ALA A 9 20.86 -26.30 2.93
N ASN A 10 20.45 -27.49 2.49
CA ASN A 10 19.87 -27.71 1.16
C ASN A 10 18.84 -26.59 0.93
N VAL A 11 18.86 -25.93 -0.23
CA VAL A 11 17.91 -24.87 -0.61
C VAL A 11 16.52 -25.49 -0.70
N GLN A 12 15.90 -25.66 0.46
CA GLN A 12 14.60 -26.27 0.65
C GLN A 12 13.59 -25.39 -0.10
N SER A 13 12.77 -26.00 -0.97
CA SER A 13 11.71 -25.36 -1.73
C SER A 13 11.01 -24.26 -0.93
N PHE A 14 11.07 -23.02 -1.40
CA PHE A 14 10.41 -21.90 -0.73
C PHE A 14 8.89 -22.16 -0.68
N PRO A 15 8.22 -22.02 0.48
CA PRO A 15 6.82 -22.37 0.65
C PRO A 15 5.89 -21.29 0.05
N PHE A 16 5.91 -21.15 -1.27
CA PHE A 16 5.23 -20.07 -1.99
C PHE A 16 3.71 -20.05 -1.72
N GLU A 17 3.05 -21.21 -1.71
CA GLU A 17 1.61 -21.32 -1.47
C GLU A 17 1.21 -20.79 -0.09
N ILE A 18 2.03 -21.05 0.93
CA ILE A 18 1.77 -20.59 2.30
C ILE A 18 1.87 -19.07 2.35
N VAL A 19 2.94 -18.50 1.78
CA VAL A 19 3.18 -17.06 1.74
C VAL A 19 2.10 -16.35 0.94
N GLU A 20 1.76 -16.86 -0.24
CA GLU A 20 0.70 -16.32 -1.09
C GLU A 20 -0.66 -16.36 -0.36
N GLY A 21 -0.95 -17.46 0.35
CA GLY A 21 -2.13 -17.58 1.17
C GLY A 21 -2.21 -16.51 2.27
N PHE A 22 -1.11 -16.21 2.96
CA PHE A 22 -1.05 -15.12 3.93
C PHE A 22 -1.25 -13.75 3.28
N MET A 23 -0.61 -13.50 2.14
CA MET A 23 -0.75 -12.23 1.40
C MET A 23 -2.20 -11.99 0.96
N LYS A 24 -2.84 -12.98 0.33
CA LYS A 24 -4.24 -12.91 -0.09
C LYS A 24 -5.18 -12.68 1.09
N ARG A 25 -4.98 -13.37 2.21
CA ARG A 25 -5.80 -13.20 3.43
C ARG A 25 -5.65 -11.80 4.01
N ALA A 26 -4.46 -11.20 3.97
CA ALA A 26 -4.22 -9.83 4.42
C ALA A 26 -4.69 -8.74 3.43
N GLY A 27 -5.11 -9.12 2.22
CA GLY A 27 -5.45 -8.17 1.16
C GLY A 27 -4.23 -7.47 0.58
N ILE A 28 -3.07 -8.14 0.62
CA ILE A 28 -1.84 -7.67 -0.04
C ILE A 28 -1.93 -8.10 -1.51
N GLY A 29 -2.18 -7.13 -2.39
CA GLY A 29 -2.14 -7.28 -3.84
C GLY A 29 -0.84 -6.72 -4.43
N SER A 30 -0.95 -5.65 -5.21
CA SER A 30 0.18 -4.89 -5.78
C SER A 30 0.94 -4.01 -4.77
N GLY A 31 0.50 -3.99 -3.51
CA GLY A 31 1.09 -3.16 -2.46
C GLY A 31 0.94 -1.67 -2.76
N TYR A 32 2.06 -0.99 -3.01
CA TYR A 32 2.10 0.44 -3.36
C TYR A 32 2.23 0.71 -4.87
N GLN A 33 2.42 -0.33 -5.69
CA GLN A 33 2.76 -0.19 -7.11
C GLN A 33 1.63 0.43 -7.96
N GLU A 34 0.37 0.22 -7.58
CA GLU A 34 -0.81 0.76 -8.28
C GLU A 34 -1.44 1.96 -7.54
N LYS A 35 -0.79 2.47 -6.49
CA LYS A 35 -1.25 3.69 -5.81
C LYS A 35 -0.84 4.92 -6.62
N PRO A 36 -1.65 6.00 -6.60
CA PRO A 36 -1.29 7.24 -7.28
C PRO A 36 -0.01 7.84 -6.66
N CYS A 37 0.89 8.32 -7.50
CA CYS A 37 2.09 9.02 -7.08
C CYS A 37 1.75 10.45 -6.68
N LEU A 38 2.33 10.94 -5.58
CA LEU A 38 2.24 12.35 -5.22
C LEU A 38 2.95 13.25 -6.26
N ASN A 39 4.09 12.76 -6.76
CA ASN A 39 4.80 13.35 -7.90
C ASN A 39 4.82 12.37 -9.09
N PRO A 40 3.95 12.56 -10.10
CA PRO A 40 3.92 11.76 -11.33
C PRO A 40 5.23 11.72 -12.15
N LEU A 41 6.05 12.76 -12.02
CA LEU A 41 7.29 12.93 -12.78
C LEU A 41 8.51 12.41 -12.02
N ASP A 42 8.31 11.88 -10.81
CA ASP A 42 9.38 11.19 -10.09
C ASP A 42 9.88 10.00 -10.93
N PRO A 43 11.21 9.86 -11.15
CA PRO A 43 11.78 8.72 -11.85
C PRO A 43 11.34 7.37 -11.26
N GLU A 44 11.23 7.28 -9.92
CA GLU A 44 10.89 6.06 -9.18
C GLU A 44 9.38 5.81 -9.08
N CYS A 45 8.54 6.76 -9.51
CA CYS A 45 7.10 6.50 -9.60
C CYS A 45 6.86 5.30 -10.56
N PRO A 46 6.17 4.24 -10.12
CA PRO A 46 6.06 3.02 -10.92
C PRO A 46 5.16 3.23 -12.15
N ILE A 47 5.43 2.47 -13.21
CA ILE A 47 4.65 2.53 -14.46
C ILE A 47 3.20 2.07 -14.28
N SER A 48 2.93 1.28 -13.24
CA SER A 48 1.60 0.81 -12.86
C SER A 48 0.79 1.85 -12.07
N ALA A 49 1.39 2.97 -11.66
CA ALA A 49 0.66 4.03 -10.98
C ALA A 49 -0.33 4.68 -11.96
N PRO A 50 -1.59 4.90 -11.56
CA PRO A 50 -2.65 5.37 -12.46
C PRO A 50 -2.41 6.78 -13.00
N ASN A 51 -1.53 7.55 -12.37
CA ASN A 51 -1.20 8.92 -12.75
C ASN A 51 0.26 9.10 -13.18
N LYS A 52 1.03 8.03 -13.47
CA LYS A 52 2.41 8.17 -13.99
C LYS A 52 2.42 9.07 -15.22
N ALA A 53 3.36 10.01 -15.27
CA ALA A 53 3.48 11.02 -16.33
C ALA A 53 2.27 11.98 -16.51
N SER A 54 1.31 11.97 -15.59
CA SER A 54 0.27 13.02 -15.53
C SER A 54 0.90 14.37 -15.23
N THR A 55 0.46 15.41 -15.94
CA THR A 55 0.83 16.81 -15.66
C THR A 55 -0.14 17.48 -14.69
N THR A 56 -1.31 16.87 -14.46
CA THR A 56 -2.32 17.36 -13.51
C THR A 56 -1.96 16.91 -12.10
N PRO A 57 -1.91 17.84 -11.11
CA PRO A 57 -1.68 17.47 -9.73
C PRO A 57 -2.83 16.62 -9.18
N PRO A 58 -2.55 15.61 -8.33
CA PRO A 58 -3.59 14.79 -7.73
C PRO A 58 -4.44 15.63 -6.74
N ASP A 59 -5.75 15.40 -6.75
CA ASP A 59 -6.66 15.96 -5.75
C ASP A 59 -6.51 15.20 -4.43
N ILE A 60 -5.63 15.70 -3.57
CA ILE A 60 -5.29 15.07 -2.29
C ILE A 60 -6.49 15.01 -1.34
N ALA A 61 -7.32 16.06 -1.32
CA ALA A 61 -8.49 16.10 -0.44
C ALA A 61 -9.49 15.00 -0.81
N SER A 62 -9.73 14.82 -2.12
CA SER A 62 -10.59 13.76 -2.62
C SER A 62 -10.05 12.37 -2.35
N ILE A 63 -8.73 12.16 -2.55
CA ILE A 63 -8.08 10.87 -2.30
C ILE A 63 -8.18 10.46 -0.82
N LEU A 64 -8.03 11.43 0.11
CA LEU A 64 -8.05 11.15 1.55
C LEU A 64 -9.45 11.10 2.16
N ALA A 65 -10.49 11.53 1.44
CA ALA A 65 -11.85 11.67 1.99
C ALA A 65 -12.43 10.37 2.59
N GLY A 66 -12.05 9.20 2.05
CA GLY A 66 -12.44 7.88 2.55
C GLY A 66 -11.43 7.22 3.50
N GLY A 67 -10.37 7.94 3.87
CA GLY A 67 -9.23 7.42 4.60
C GLY A 67 -8.20 6.81 3.66
N CYS A 68 -7.31 6.00 4.21
CA CYS A 68 -6.25 5.34 3.46
C CYS A 68 -6.12 3.88 3.85
N TYR A 69 -5.61 3.06 2.92
CA TYR A 69 -5.30 1.66 3.18
C TYR A 69 -3.81 1.44 3.04
N GLY A 70 -3.22 0.74 4.03
CA GLY A 70 -1.84 0.25 3.96
C GLY A 70 -1.65 -0.85 2.92
N PHE A 71 -0.53 -1.56 3.00
CA PHE A 71 -0.26 -2.70 2.11
C PHE A 71 -1.17 -3.91 2.41
N ALA A 72 -1.56 -4.12 3.67
CA ALA A 72 -2.51 -5.14 4.10
C ALA A 72 -3.91 -4.55 4.20
N SER A 73 -4.54 -4.30 3.05
CA SER A 73 -5.80 -3.54 2.93
C SER A 73 -6.95 -4.05 3.79
N ARG A 74 -6.99 -5.35 4.15
CA ARG A 74 -8.06 -5.91 5.00
C ARG A 74 -7.87 -5.66 6.50
N PHE A 75 -6.67 -5.26 6.93
CA PHE A 75 -6.34 -5.05 8.34
C PHE A 75 -5.84 -3.64 8.65
N MET A 76 -5.36 -2.90 7.65
CA MET A 76 -4.73 -1.58 7.81
C MET A 76 -5.56 -0.50 7.11
N HIS A 77 -6.81 -0.32 7.54
CA HIS A 77 -7.59 0.87 7.19
C HIS A 77 -7.31 1.98 8.20
N TRP A 78 -6.83 3.11 7.68
CA TRP A 78 -6.59 4.34 8.42
C TRP A 78 -7.76 5.27 8.13
N ALA A 79 -8.68 5.37 9.08
CA ALA A 79 -9.86 6.22 8.95
C ALA A 79 -9.47 7.71 8.78
N PRO A 80 -10.27 8.53 8.07
CA PRO A 80 -9.98 9.95 7.85
C PRO A 80 -9.63 10.70 9.13
N ASP A 81 -10.41 10.50 10.20
CA ASP A 81 -10.24 11.21 11.49
C ASP A 81 -8.91 10.91 12.19
N LEU A 82 -8.23 9.83 11.81
CA LEU A 82 -6.91 9.47 12.35
C LEU A 82 -5.77 10.14 11.57
N ILE A 83 -5.98 10.48 10.29
CA ILE A 83 -4.93 10.93 9.38
C ILE A 83 -5.13 12.36 8.85
N ILE A 84 -6.33 12.94 9.04
CA ILE A 84 -6.68 14.31 8.63
C ILE A 84 -7.13 15.09 9.86
N GLY A 85 -6.43 16.18 10.17
CA GLY A 85 -6.80 17.09 11.25
C GLY A 85 -7.69 18.23 10.74
N GLY A 86 -8.84 18.43 11.38
CA GLY A 86 -9.74 19.57 11.12
C GLY A 86 -10.29 19.67 9.68
N PRO A 87 -10.80 18.57 9.08
CA PRO A 87 -11.29 18.60 7.71
C PRO A 87 -12.51 19.52 7.54
N VAL A 88 -12.54 20.28 6.45
CA VAL A 88 -13.69 21.09 6.03
C VAL A 88 -14.43 20.34 4.92
N HIS A 89 -15.69 20.04 5.17
CA HIS A 89 -16.55 19.34 4.22
C HIS A 89 -17.46 20.30 3.46
N ASN A 90 -17.72 20.01 2.19
CA ASN A 90 -18.77 20.68 1.43
C ASN A 90 -20.16 20.11 1.79
N LYS A 91 -21.23 20.70 1.22
CA LYS A 91 -22.62 20.25 1.46
C LYS A 91 -22.90 18.80 1.04
N SER A 92 -22.07 18.22 0.17
CA SER A 92 -22.13 16.81 -0.23
C SER A 92 -21.29 15.87 0.65
N GLY A 93 -20.65 16.39 1.70
CA GLY A 93 -19.81 15.61 2.63
C GLY A 93 -18.37 15.37 2.16
N HIS A 94 -17.97 15.92 1.02
CA HIS A 94 -16.62 15.75 0.47
C HIS A 94 -15.62 16.67 1.18
N VAL A 95 -14.42 16.16 1.49
CA VAL A 95 -13.34 16.95 2.10
C VAL A 95 -12.82 17.94 1.06
N THR A 96 -12.77 19.21 1.42
CA THR A 96 -12.31 20.31 0.54
C THR A 96 -11.07 21.03 1.06
N LYS A 97 -10.76 20.86 2.35
CA LYS A 97 -9.62 21.49 3.02
C LYS A 97 -9.28 20.72 4.27
#